data_AF-A0A1V4EEY1-F1
#
_entry.id   AF-A0A1V4EEY1-F1
#
_cell.length_a   1.000
_cell.length_b   1.000
_cell.length_c   1.000
_cell.angle_alpha   90.00
_cell.angle_beta   90.00
_cell.angle_gamma   90.00
#
_symmetry.space_group_name_H-M   'P 1'
#
loop_
_entity.id
_entity.type
_entity.pdbx_description
1 polymer ?
#
loop_
_entity_poly.entity_id
_entity_poly.type
_entity_poly.pdbx_seq_one_letter_code
_entity_poly.pdbx_strand_id
1 'polypeptide(L)'
;MEPSAKLLAGGDGDDHIVGGDGGATIFGDRVREEPCAEVDGDGDGRDLVLGGSGEETVSAGGGADRVEAGGGQDRVCGEKGDDVLYGGAGDDDVSGGSGDDTAYGDDGADEVTGGSGDDTLYGGAQDDVVAGEAGEDTAFGGLGDDLLVGGSRTAGKADAGDTLYGDAGADRLVGDNGDATGSFDLDGTPEEAGGPDVIHGGADADTAFGGIGADEVHGDAGDDHLEGGNGADRIFGEAGEDELAGGGSGPHPDAGDTLFGGDGPDVIAGDNAVLSTSGTATPVAVRPGRLHTHRVEPLAGGSGADVADGGAGNDAIFGQGGADRLRGQAGDDYAEGGPGVDWVEGDQGDDDIVGGSHAARPVRRTAAATP
;
A
#
# COMPACT_ATOMS: atom_id res chain seq x y z
N MET A 1 -10.98 -24.69 38.25
CA MET A 1 -10.11 -25.75 37.71
C MET A 1 -8.96 -25.02 37.05
N GLU A 2 -7.76 -25.60 37.05
CA GLU A 2 -6.65 -25.00 36.29
C GLU A 2 -6.90 -25.29 34.80
N PRO A 3 -6.71 -24.32 33.90
CA PRO A 3 -6.74 -24.53 32.46
C PRO A 3 -5.78 -25.66 32.05
N SER A 4 -6.13 -26.44 31.03
CA SER A 4 -5.27 -27.53 30.55
C SER A 4 -5.23 -27.53 29.02
N ALA A 5 -4.03 -27.55 28.46
CA ALA A 5 -3.85 -27.62 27.02
C ALA A 5 -4.44 -28.91 26.42
N LYS A 6 -4.99 -28.81 25.20
CA LYS A 6 -5.62 -29.93 24.48
C LYS A 6 -5.04 -30.09 23.09
N LEU A 7 -5.15 -31.32 22.58
CA LEU A 7 -5.01 -31.65 21.17
C LEU A 7 -6.35 -32.20 20.70
N LEU A 8 -6.95 -31.55 19.70
CA LEU A 8 -8.24 -31.90 19.12
C LEU A 8 -8.07 -32.18 17.62
N ALA A 9 -8.79 -33.18 17.12
CA ALA A 9 -8.81 -33.54 15.70
C ALA A 9 -10.23 -34.01 15.35
N GLY A 10 -10.86 -33.41 14.35
CA GLY A 10 -12.20 -33.79 13.88
C GLY A 10 -12.16 -35.12 13.13
N GLY A 11 -11.32 -35.20 12.10
CA GLY A 11 -11.06 -36.42 11.37
C GLY A 11 -11.34 -36.29 9.88
N ASP A 12 -12.39 -36.94 9.39
CA ASP A 12 -12.84 -36.83 8.00
C ASP A 12 -14.32 -36.41 8.04
N GLY A 13 -14.74 -35.47 7.18
CA GLY A 13 -16.09 -34.94 7.07
C GLY A 13 -16.36 -33.72 7.96
N ASP A 14 -17.53 -33.09 7.80
CA ASP A 14 -17.92 -31.88 8.57
C ASP A 14 -17.90 -32.12 10.09
N ASP A 15 -16.97 -31.48 10.79
CA ASP A 15 -16.77 -31.57 12.21
C ASP A 15 -17.10 -30.28 12.97
N HIS A 16 -17.39 -30.42 14.26
CA HIS A 16 -17.60 -29.29 15.17
C HIS A 16 -16.71 -29.49 16.39
N ILE A 17 -15.70 -28.63 16.50
CA ILE A 17 -14.61 -28.72 17.47
C ILE A 17 -14.70 -27.56 18.45
N VAL A 18 -14.50 -27.84 19.74
CA VAL A 18 -14.56 -26.83 20.80
C VAL A 18 -13.30 -26.91 21.68
N GLY A 19 -12.44 -25.89 21.64
CA GLY A 19 -11.14 -25.78 22.29
C GLY A 19 -11.21 -25.78 23.83
N GLY A 20 -12.10 -24.97 24.39
CA GLY A 20 -12.43 -24.96 25.83
C GLY A 20 -11.80 -23.80 26.61
N ASP A 21 -11.31 -24.07 27.83
CA ASP A 21 -10.90 -23.04 28.82
C ASP A 21 -9.39 -22.75 28.90
N GLY A 22 -8.61 -23.30 27.98
CA GLY A 22 -7.18 -23.02 27.83
C GLY A 22 -6.68 -23.50 26.48
N GLY A 23 -5.45 -23.08 26.12
CA GLY A 23 -4.93 -23.21 24.76
C GLY A 23 -5.03 -24.60 24.14
N ALA A 24 -5.38 -24.66 22.86
CA ALA A 24 -5.56 -25.92 22.14
C ALA A 24 -4.81 -25.94 20.81
N THR A 25 -4.20 -27.09 20.49
CA THR A 25 -3.85 -27.42 19.11
C THR A 25 -5.04 -28.13 18.48
N ILE A 26 -5.61 -27.55 17.43
CA ILE A 26 -6.83 -28.00 16.78
C ILE A 26 -6.53 -28.31 15.32
N PHE A 27 -6.91 -29.50 14.89
CA PHE A 27 -6.98 -29.89 13.49
C PHE A 27 -8.45 -30.12 13.15
N GLY A 28 -8.99 -29.46 12.12
CA GLY A 28 -10.31 -29.82 11.59
C GLY A 28 -10.29 -31.27 11.10
N ASP A 29 -9.28 -31.57 10.28
CA ASP A 29 -9.01 -32.92 9.81
C ASP A 29 -8.17 -33.78 10.79
N ARG A 30 -7.06 -34.33 10.29
CA ARG A 30 -6.22 -35.31 10.97
C ARG A 30 -5.00 -34.63 11.59
N VAL A 31 -4.60 -35.12 12.76
CA VAL A 31 -3.36 -34.69 13.42
C VAL A 31 -2.15 -34.89 12.50
N ARG A 32 -1.36 -33.84 12.35
CA ARG A 32 -0.08 -33.84 11.63
C ARG A 32 1.07 -33.31 12.52
N GLU A 33 2.30 -33.52 12.06
CA GLU A 33 3.50 -33.11 12.81
C GLU A 33 3.73 -31.59 12.75
N GLU A 34 3.41 -30.95 11.63
CA GLU A 34 3.56 -29.51 11.41
C GLU A 34 2.17 -28.88 11.23
N PRO A 35 1.68 -28.06 12.18
CA PRO A 35 0.48 -27.23 11.99
C PRO A 35 0.67 -26.22 10.85
N CYS A 36 -0.43 -25.76 10.24
CA CYS A 36 -0.44 -24.74 9.19
C CYS A 36 0.42 -25.09 7.97
N ALA A 37 0.31 -26.35 7.53
CA ALA A 37 1.03 -26.83 6.37
C ALA A 37 0.03 -27.53 5.47
N GLU A 38 -0.31 -26.91 4.34
CA GLU A 38 -1.21 -27.50 3.36
C GLU A 38 -0.74 -28.90 2.93
N VAL A 39 -1.68 -29.84 2.90
CA VAL A 39 -1.43 -31.24 2.50
C VAL A 39 -2.31 -31.64 1.33
N ASP A 40 -1.74 -32.45 0.43
CA ASP A 40 -2.46 -32.98 -0.72
C ASP A 40 -3.21 -34.27 -0.39
N GLY A 41 -4.47 -34.33 -0.80
CA GLY A 41 -5.31 -35.53 -0.66
C GLY A 41 -6.27 -35.50 0.53
N ASP A 42 -6.38 -34.34 1.16
CA ASP A 42 -7.28 -34.05 2.27
C ASP A 42 -8.50 -33.33 1.68
N GLY A 43 -9.39 -34.11 1.06
CA GLY A 43 -10.81 -33.78 1.11
C GLY A 43 -11.34 -34.60 2.28
N ASP A 44 -12.21 -34.10 3.14
CA ASP A 44 -13.23 -33.09 2.98
C ASP A 44 -13.83 -32.77 4.35
N GLY A 45 -14.37 -31.58 4.51
CA GLY A 45 -15.26 -31.22 5.61
C GLY A 45 -15.61 -29.74 5.48
N ARG A 46 -16.74 -29.31 6.05
CA ARG A 46 -16.87 -27.90 6.43
C ARG A 46 -16.89 -27.85 7.93
N ASP A 47 -15.76 -27.50 8.49
CA ASP A 47 -15.52 -27.59 9.90
C ASP A 47 -15.91 -26.30 10.60
N LEU A 48 -16.47 -26.45 11.79
CA LEU A 48 -16.70 -25.36 12.72
C LEU A 48 -15.75 -25.52 13.89
N VAL A 49 -14.74 -24.67 13.97
CA VAL A 49 -13.83 -24.60 15.10
C VAL A 49 -14.21 -23.42 15.98
N LEU A 50 -14.54 -23.71 17.23
CA LEU A 50 -14.70 -22.71 18.29
C LEU A 50 -13.54 -22.91 19.26
N GLY A 51 -12.59 -21.99 19.31
CA GLY A 51 -11.46 -22.06 20.23
C GLY A 51 -11.89 -21.86 21.68
N GLY A 52 -11.47 -20.74 22.26
CA GLY A 52 -11.68 -20.50 23.67
C GLY A 52 -11.22 -19.12 24.11
N SER A 53 -10.50 -19.11 25.22
CA SER A 53 -9.91 -17.90 25.80
C SER A 53 -8.43 -18.11 26.10
N GLY A 54 -7.80 -19.08 25.45
CA GLY A 54 -6.38 -19.39 25.58
C GLY A 54 -5.71 -19.28 24.22
N GLU A 55 -4.39 -19.43 24.19
CA GLU A 55 -3.65 -19.43 22.92
C GLU A 55 -3.94 -20.72 22.13
N GLU A 56 -4.61 -20.56 21.00
CA GLU A 56 -4.99 -21.61 20.07
C GLU A 56 -3.98 -21.73 18.91
N THR A 57 -3.81 -22.95 18.41
CA THR A 57 -3.16 -23.21 17.11
C THR A 57 -4.12 -24.05 16.30
N VAL A 58 -4.77 -23.45 15.31
CA VAL A 58 -5.80 -24.06 14.50
C VAL A 58 -5.26 -24.32 13.10
N SER A 59 -5.54 -25.51 12.59
CA SER A 59 -5.45 -25.79 11.16
C SER A 59 -6.77 -26.40 10.72
N ALA A 60 -7.55 -25.67 9.93
CA ALA A 60 -8.91 -26.06 9.58
C ALA A 60 -8.89 -27.25 8.62
N GLY A 61 -8.06 -27.21 7.57
CA GLY A 61 -7.77 -28.36 6.74
C GLY A 61 -8.30 -28.17 5.33
N GLY A 62 -8.90 -29.21 4.76
CA GLY A 62 -9.53 -29.11 3.44
C GLY A 62 -11.03 -28.91 3.56
N GLY A 63 -11.56 -27.81 3.03
CA GLY A 63 -12.93 -27.49 3.34
C GLY A 63 -13.42 -26.16 2.84
N ALA A 64 -14.38 -25.62 3.56
CA ALA A 64 -14.85 -24.24 3.47
C ALA A 64 -15.30 -23.98 4.90
N ASP A 65 -14.31 -23.71 5.72
CA ASP A 65 -14.34 -23.87 7.16
C ASP A 65 -14.68 -22.55 7.84
N ARG A 66 -15.05 -22.65 9.10
CA ARG A 66 -15.26 -21.49 9.96
C ARG A 66 -14.49 -21.67 11.25
N VAL A 67 -13.58 -20.74 11.52
CA VAL A 67 -12.79 -20.71 12.75
C VAL A 67 -13.11 -19.45 13.54
N GLU A 68 -13.49 -19.61 14.81
CA GLU A 68 -13.57 -18.53 15.79
C GLU A 68 -12.57 -18.88 16.91
N ALA A 69 -11.34 -18.35 16.85
CA ALA A 69 -10.28 -18.71 17.79
C ALA A 69 -10.54 -18.12 19.19
N GLY A 70 -10.92 -16.84 19.23
CA GLY A 70 -11.72 -16.27 20.30
C GLY A 70 -10.94 -15.33 21.20
N GLY A 71 -9.92 -15.79 21.91
CA GLY A 71 -9.06 -14.85 22.60
C GLY A 71 -7.83 -15.53 23.14
N GLY A 72 -6.69 -14.87 23.03
CA GLY A 72 -5.40 -15.53 23.08
C GLY A 72 -4.43 -14.77 22.19
N GLN A 73 -3.26 -15.34 21.94
CA GLN A 73 -2.46 -14.99 20.78
C GLN A 73 -2.49 -16.25 19.95
N ASP A 74 -3.38 -16.26 18.97
CA ASP A 74 -3.82 -17.42 18.26
C ASP A 74 -3.08 -17.52 16.92
N ARG A 75 -2.86 -18.76 16.48
CA ARG A 75 -2.39 -19.04 15.12
C ARG A 75 -3.48 -19.80 14.40
N VAL A 76 -4.09 -19.19 13.40
CA VAL A 76 -5.24 -19.72 12.66
C VAL A 76 -4.88 -19.90 11.20
N CYS A 77 -5.05 -21.11 10.69
CA CYS A 77 -4.76 -21.44 9.30
C CYS A 77 -5.96 -22.16 8.68
N GLY A 78 -6.59 -21.56 7.67
CA GLY A 78 -7.70 -22.15 6.91
C GLY A 78 -7.23 -23.34 6.06
N GLU A 79 -6.16 -23.11 5.31
CA GLU A 79 -5.47 -24.03 4.40
C GLU A 79 -6.12 -24.18 3.03
N LYS A 80 -7.16 -25.01 2.85
CA LYS A 80 -7.72 -25.25 1.51
C LYS A 80 -9.22 -25.00 1.49
N GLY A 81 -9.62 -24.27 0.47
CA GLY A 81 -10.98 -23.88 0.15
C GLY A 81 -11.43 -22.63 0.89
N ASP A 82 -12.60 -22.12 0.51
CA ASP A 82 -13.07 -20.78 0.87
C ASP A 82 -13.45 -20.70 2.36
N ASP A 83 -12.55 -20.18 3.18
CA ASP A 83 -12.62 -20.20 4.64
C ASP A 83 -13.10 -18.85 5.23
N VAL A 84 -13.65 -18.92 6.44
CA VAL A 84 -13.98 -17.72 7.23
C VAL A 84 -13.32 -17.80 8.60
N LEU A 85 -12.35 -16.93 8.84
CA LEU A 85 -11.43 -17.00 9.98
C LEU A 85 -11.54 -15.75 10.84
N TYR A 86 -11.68 -15.92 12.16
CA TYR A 86 -11.64 -14.84 13.14
C TYR A 86 -10.55 -15.15 14.17
N GLY A 87 -9.54 -14.29 14.28
CA GLY A 87 -8.52 -14.32 15.33
C GLY A 87 -9.17 -14.04 16.69
N GLY A 88 -9.77 -12.86 16.82
CA GLY A 88 -10.63 -12.53 17.94
C GLY A 88 -10.02 -11.48 18.85
N ALA A 89 -9.30 -11.89 19.90
CA ALA A 89 -8.78 -10.93 20.86
C ALA A 89 -7.37 -11.28 21.32
N GLY A 90 -6.45 -10.36 21.12
CA GLY A 90 -5.01 -10.48 21.31
C GLY A 90 -4.31 -10.53 19.95
N ASP A 91 -2.98 -10.60 19.98
CA ASP A 91 -2.15 -10.48 18.78
C ASP A 91 -2.10 -11.83 18.04
N ASP A 92 -2.81 -11.94 16.93
CA ASP A 92 -3.11 -13.18 16.21
C ASP A 92 -2.32 -13.29 14.87
N ASP A 93 -2.06 -14.52 14.43
CA ASP A 93 -1.48 -14.88 13.13
C ASP A 93 -2.55 -15.66 12.35
N VAL A 94 -3.24 -15.01 11.41
CA VAL A 94 -4.38 -15.55 10.66
C VAL A 94 -4.02 -15.71 9.18
N SER A 95 -4.13 -16.92 8.65
CA SER A 95 -3.82 -17.25 7.25
C SER A 95 -5.00 -17.99 6.61
N GLY A 96 -5.51 -17.46 5.49
CA GLY A 96 -6.53 -18.09 4.65
C GLY A 96 -6.01 -19.39 4.03
N GLY A 97 -4.96 -19.30 3.23
CA GLY A 97 -4.35 -20.44 2.56
C GLY A 97 -4.66 -20.39 1.07
N SER A 98 -5.36 -21.38 0.55
CA SER A 98 -5.76 -21.43 -0.86
C SER A 98 -7.27 -21.51 -0.97
N GLY A 99 -7.89 -20.67 -1.78
CA GLY A 99 -9.33 -20.49 -1.79
C GLY A 99 -9.67 -19.01 -1.78
N ASP A 100 -10.95 -18.67 -1.94
CA ASP A 100 -11.38 -17.28 -1.78
C ASP A 100 -11.78 -17.07 -0.31
N ASP A 101 -10.87 -16.58 0.51
CA ASP A 101 -10.97 -16.57 1.96
C ASP A 101 -11.50 -15.25 2.52
N THR A 102 -12.04 -15.29 3.73
CA THR A 102 -12.36 -14.09 4.51
C THR A 102 -11.72 -14.19 5.89
N ALA A 103 -10.73 -13.34 6.16
CA ALA A 103 -9.98 -13.36 7.41
C ALA A 103 -10.10 -12.04 8.18
N TYR A 104 -10.27 -12.15 9.50
CA TYR A 104 -10.36 -11.03 10.43
C TYR A 104 -9.31 -11.22 11.54
N GLY A 105 -8.43 -10.22 11.75
CA GLY A 105 -7.57 -10.13 12.93
C GLY A 105 -8.39 -9.85 14.19
N ASP A 106 -9.30 -8.85 14.10
CA ASP A 106 -10.18 -8.35 15.16
C ASP A 106 -9.46 -7.42 16.18
N ASP A 107 -9.48 -7.72 17.49
CA ASP A 107 -8.89 -6.86 18.52
C ASP A 107 -7.43 -7.29 18.79
N GLY A 108 -6.41 -6.64 18.24
CA GLY A 108 -5.03 -7.13 18.38
C GLY A 108 -4.06 -6.36 17.51
N ALA A 109 -2.75 -6.58 17.70
CA ALA A 109 -1.80 -6.24 16.64
C ALA A 109 -1.54 -7.52 15.83
N ASP A 110 -2.25 -7.67 14.73
CA ASP A 110 -2.45 -8.95 14.04
C ASP A 110 -1.61 -9.05 12.75
N GLU A 111 -1.27 -10.29 12.38
CA GLU A 111 -0.73 -10.61 11.06
C GLU A 111 -1.79 -11.41 10.29
N VAL A 112 -2.35 -10.82 9.23
CA VAL A 112 -3.41 -11.41 8.42
C VAL A 112 -2.89 -11.65 7.00
N THR A 113 -2.98 -12.89 6.52
CA THR A 113 -2.54 -13.28 5.17
C THR A 113 -3.66 -14.00 4.41
N GLY A 114 -3.98 -13.58 3.19
CA GLY A 114 -4.93 -14.25 2.31
C GLY A 114 -4.37 -15.57 1.79
N GLY A 115 -3.41 -15.48 0.88
CA GLY A 115 -2.66 -16.62 0.37
C GLY A 115 -2.82 -16.76 -1.14
N SER A 116 -3.71 -17.62 -1.62
CA SER A 116 -3.98 -17.70 -3.06
C SER A 116 -5.47 -17.80 -3.33
N GLY A 117 -5.97 -16.99 -4.25
CA GLY A 117 -7.40 -16.83 -4.47
C GLY A 117 -7.77 -15.36 -4.28
N ASP A 118 -9.04 -15.02 -4.45
CA ASP A 118 -9.48 -13.63 -4.32
C ASP A 118 -9.99 -13.41 -2.87
N ASP A 119 -9.14 -12.88 -2.00
CA ASP A 119 -9.36 -12.84 -0.56
C ASP A 119 -9.97 -11.52 -0.07
N THR A 120 -10.64 -11.57 1.08
CA THR A 120 -11.11 -10.38 1.80
C THR A 120 -10.56 -10.34 3.22
N LEU A 121 -9.70 -9.38 3.51
CA LEU A 121 -8.89 -9.33 4.72
C LEU A 121 -9.18 -8.09 5.55
N TYR A 122 -9.27 -8.25 6.86
CA TYR A 122 -9.49 -7.17 7.81
C TYR A 122 -8.43 -7.28 8.91
N GLY A 123 -7.60 -6.23 9.10
CA GLY A 123 -6.70 -6.10 10.24
C GLY A 123 -7.52 -5.99 11.52
N GLY A 124 -8.22 -4.86 11.68
CA GLY A 124 -9.12 -4.65 12.79
C GLY A 124 -8.72 -3.44 13.62
N ALA A 125 -8.19 -3.67 14.82
CA ALA A 125 -7.90 -2.60 15.77
C ALA A 125 -6.52 -2.72 16.43
N GLN A 126 -5.76 -1.64 16.33
CA GLN A 126 -4.31 -1.47 16.57
C GLN A 126 -3.52 -1.68 15.27
N ASP A 127 -2.20 -1.57 15.38
CA ASP A 127 -1.29 -1.55 14.24
C ASP A 127 -1.15 -2.99 13.67
N ASP A 128 -1.78 -3.23 12.53
CA ASP A 128 -1.90 -4.54 11.89
C ASP A 128 -1.01 -4.68 10.66
N VAL A 129 -0.80 -5.94 10.25
CA VAL A 129 0.03 -6.31 9.11
C VAL A 129 -0.77 -7.23 8.21
N VAL A 130 -1.27 -6.72 7.08
CA VAL A 130 -2.15 -7.44 6.16
C VAL A 130 -1.44 -7.71 4.82
N ALA A 131 -1.55 -8.93 4.29
CA ALA A 131 -1.01 -9.34 2.99
C ALA A 131 -2.03 -10.17 2.19
N GLY A 132 -2.38 -9.75 0.98
CA GLY A 132 -3.26 -10.55 0.08
C GLY A 132 -2.53 -11.78 -0.51
N GLU A 133 -1.26 -11.58 -0.88
CA GLU A 133 -0.36 -12.54 -1.55
C GLU A 133 -0.61 -12.75 -3.05
N ALA A 134 -1.57 -13.56 -3.47
CA ALA A 134 -1.74 -13.87 -4.89
C ALA A 134 -3.22 -13.98 -5.25
N GLY A 135 -3.75 -12.95 -5.89
CA GLY A 135 -5.19 -12.85 -6.08
C GLY A 135 -5.58 -11.49 -6.61
N GLU A 136 -6.88 -11.29 -6.83
CA GLU A 136 -7.46 -9.94 -6.75
C GLU A 136 -8.04 -9.78 -5.34
N ASP A 137 -7.26 -9.23 -4.42
CA ASP A 137 -7.56 -9.17 -2.99
C ASP A 137 -8.20 -7.84 -2.59
N THR A 138 -8.95 -7.87 -1.49
CA THR A 138 -9.45 -6.66 -0.82
C THR A 138 -9.01 -6.64 0.63
N ALA A 139 -8.23 -5.63 1.02
CA ALA A 139 -7.71 -5.49 2.37
C ALA A 139 -8.16 -4.19 3.04
N PHE A 140 -8.50 -4.29 4.33
CA PHE A 140 -8.86 -3.17 5.21
C PHE A 140 -7.92 -3.18 6.42
N GLY A 141 -7.23 -2.07 6.70
CA GLY A 141 -6.40 -1.89 7.90
C GLY A 141 -7.28 -1.76 9.13
N GLY A 142 -8.06 -0.68 9.17
CA GLY A 142 -9.07 -0.46 10.18
C GLY A 142 -8.71 0.70 11.11
N LEU A 143 -8.41 0.41 12.37
CA LEU A 143 -7.96 1.42 13.33
C LEU A 143 -6.50 1.14 13.69
N GLY A 144 -5.59 2.08 13.55
CA GLY A 144 -4.19 1.83 13.89
C GLY A 144 -3.28 2.30 12.77
N ASP A 145 -1.97 2.30 13.01
CA ASP A 145 -1.01 2.60 11.95
C ASP A 145 -0.66 1.28 11.24
N ASP A 146 -1.32 0.98 10.13
CA ASP A 146 -1.32 -0.34 9.50
C ASP A 146 -0.31 -0.49 8.36
N LEU A 147 0.09 -1.73 8.07
CA LEU A 147 0.82 -2.10 6.86
C LEU A 147 -0.02 -3.04 6.00
N LEU A 148 -0.45 -2.54 4.85
CA LEU A 148 -1.17 -3.31 3.83
C LEU A 148 -0.26 -3.57 2.63
N VAL A 149 -0.23 -4.82 2.20
CA VAL A 149 0.43 -5.27 0.96
C VAL A 149 -0.63 -6.06 0.19
N GLY A 150 -1.03 -5.64 -1.01
CA GLY A 150 -1.96 -6.43 -1.80
C GLY A 150 -1.30 -7.76 -2.21
N GLY A 151 -0.10 -7.67 -2.77
CA GLY A 151 0.73 -8.84 -3.04
C GLY A 151 1.47 -9.47 -1.87
N SER A 152 2.58 -10.14 -2.19
CA SER A 152 3.42 -10.84 -1.22
C SER A 152 4.55 -9.98 -0.67
N ARG A 153 5.12 -10.38 0.48
CA ARG A 153 6.37 -9.79 1.00
C ARG A 153 7.65 -10.37 0.40
N THR A 154 7.53 -11.04 -0.74
CA THR A 154 8.62 -11.79 -1.39
C THR A 154 8.75 -11.44 -2.86
N ALA A 155 9.95 -11.03 -3.26
CA ALA A 155 10.23 -10.75 -4.66
C ALA A 155 10.01 -11.95 -5.62
N GLY A 156 9.48 -11.69 -6.81
CA GLY A 156 9.23 -12.57 -7.93
C GLY A 156 8.00 -13.45 -7.77
N LYS A 157 7.06 -13.13 -6.88
CA LYS A 157 5.78 -13.81 -6.79
C LYS A 157 4.81 -13.22 -7.80
N ALA A 158 3.95 -14.07 -8.34
CA ALA A 158 2.97 -13.64 -9.31
C ALA A 158 1.72 -13.18 -8.58
N ASP A 159 1.14 -12.10 -9.08
CA ASP A 159 0.07 -11.38 -8.40
C ASP A 159 -0.91 -10.77 -9.42
N ALA A 160 -2.08 -10.32 -8.98
CA ALA A 160 -3.02 -9.55 -9.80
C ALA A 160 -3.20 -8.14 -9.22
N GLY A 161 -4.37 -7.52 -9.39
CA GLY A 161 -4.61 -6.15 -8.94
C GLY A 161 -5.56 -6.13 -7.75
N ASP A 162 -5.26 -5.30 -6.78
CA ASP A 162 -5.84 -5.33 -5.45
C ASP A 162 -6.61 -4.06 -5.11
N THR A 163 -7.41 -4.13 -4.05
CA THR A 163 -8.08 -2.97 -3.46
C THR A 163 -7.73 -2.83 -1.98
N LEU A 164 -7.07 -1.74 -1.62
CA LEU A 164 -6.55 -1.51 -0.27
C LEU A 164 -7.21 -0.28 0.36
N TYR A 165 -7.59 -0.40 1.63
CA TYR A 165 -8.12 0.68 2.45
C TYR A 165 -7.33 0.75 3.76
N GLY A 166 -6.61 1.86 4.01
CA GLY A 166 -5.93 2.08 5.30
C GLY A 166 -6.93 2.35 6.41
N ASP A 167 -7.96 3.14 6.09
CA ASP A 167 -9.00 3.61 7.00
C ASP A 167 -8.52 4.69 7.98
N ALA A 168 -8.19 4.34 9.22
CA ALA A 168 -7.89 5.33 10.26
C ALA A 168 -6.59 5.04 11.00
N GLY A 169 -5.59 5.84 10.68
CA GLY A 169 -4.28 5.90 11.30
C GLY A 169 -3.26 6.24 10.22
N ALA A 170 -1.98 6.35 10.58
CA ALA A 170 -0.96 6.69 9.59
C ALA A 170 -0.48 5.41 8.90
N ASP A 171 -1.12 5.09 7.78
CA ASP A 171 -1.04 3.80 7.14
C ASP A 171 0.04 3.74 6.06
N ARG A 172 0.48 2.52 5.80
CA ARG A 172 1.45 2.21 4.76
C ARG A 172 0.86 1.16 3.83
N LEU A 173 0.62 1.54 2.57
CA LEU A 173 -0.05 0.70 1.58
C LEU A 173 0.86 0.43 0.39
N VAL A 174 0.91 -0.82 -0.06
CA VAL A 174 1.63 -1.25 -1.27
C VAL A 174 0.66 -2.10 -2.08
N GLY A 175 0.36 -1.69 -3.31
CA GLY A 175 -0.52 -2.44 -4.22
C GLY A 175 0.00 -3.84 -4.45
N ASP A 176 1.19 -3.98 -5.03
CA ASP A 176 1.77 -5.29 -5.32
C ASP A 176 2.73 -5.82 -4.22
N ASN A 177 3.75 -6.58 -4.64
CA ASN A 177 4.78 -7.15 -3.79
C ASN A 177 5.69 -6.09 -3.11
N GLY A 178 5.78 -6.11 -1.77
CA GLY A 178 6.51 -5.09 -0.99
C GLY A 178 7.17 -5.56 0.31
N ASP A 179 8.18 -4.84 0.82
CA ASP A 179 8.81 -5.10 2.14
C ASP A 179 8.47 -4.00 3.15
N ALA A 180 8.07 -4.42 4.35
CA ALA A 180 7.83 -3.60 5.54
C ALA A 180 9.06 -2.78 6.00
N THR A 181 10.27 -3.18 5.61
CA THR A 181 11.54 -2.64 6.16
C THR A 181 12.48 -2.01 5.12
N GLY A 182 12.09 -1.99 3.84
CA GLY A 182 13.03 -1.80 2.74
C GLY A 182 12.46 -1.09 1.51
N SER A 183 12.53 -1.78 0.36
CA SER A 183 11.98 -1.28 -0.91
C SER A 183 10.49 -1.40 -0.85
N PHE A 184 9.81 -0.29 -1.14
CA PHE A 184 8.36 -0.19 -1.01
C PHE A 184 7.65 -1.00 -2.10
N ASP A 185 8.33 -1.22 -3.22
CA ASP A 185 8.01 -2.19 -4.28
C ASP A 185 9.24 -3.13 -4.45
N LEU A 186 9.05 -4.43 -4.26
CA LEU A 186 10.09 -5.46 -4.35
C LEU A 186 10.32 -5.96 -5.80
N ASP A 187 9.41 -5.64 -6.72
CA ASP A 187 9.33 -6.21 -8.05
C ASP A 187 8.91 -5.22 -9.13
N GLY A 188 9.32 -3.96 -9.10
CA GLY A 188 8.96 -2.97 -10.13
C GLY A 188 9.41 -3.21 -11.58
N THR A 189 9.62 -4.45 -12.05
CA THR A 189 9.98 -4.78 -13.43
C THR A 189 9.28 -6.01 -14.04
N PRO A 190 8.96 -7.11 -13.32
CA PRO A 190 8.24 -8.24 -13.92
C PRO A 190 6.73 -7.94 -13.97
N GLU A 191 6.16 -7.82 -15.17
CA GLU A 191 4.71 -7.59 -15.38
C GLU A 191 3.83 -8.68 -14.75
N GLU A 192 4.35 -9.89 -14.54
CA GLU A 192 3.62 -10.95 -13.85
C GLU A 192 3.57 -10.81 -12.32
N ALA A 193 4.33 -9.87 -11.75
CA ALA A 193 4.48 -9.70 -10.30
C ALA A 193 3.57 -8.59 -9.74
N GLY A 194 2.60 -8.14 -10.53
CA GLY A 194 1.67 -7.11 -10.12
C GLY A 194 0.61 -6.77 -11.17
N GLY A 195 -0.36 -5.98 -10.75
CA GLY A 195 -1.52 -5.59 -11.55
C GLY A 195 -2.01 -4.18 -11.23
N PRO A 196 -3.10 -3.74 -11.89
CA PRO A 196 -3.67 -2.43 -11.63
C PRO A 196 -4.38 -2.39 -10.27
N ASP A 197 -3.90 -1.53 -9.37
CA ASP A 197 -4.41 -1.44 -8.00
C ASP A 197 -5.34 -0.25 -7.76
N VAL A 198 -6.16 -0.36 -6.71
CA VAL A 198 -6.94 0.73 -6.15
C VAL A 198 -6.59 0.91 -4.68
N ILE A 199 -6.03 2.06 -4.32
CA ILE A 199 -5.56 2.32 -2.96
C ILE A 199 -6.28 3.54 -2.39
N HIS A 200 -6.75 3.41 -1.16
CA HIS A 200 -7.34 4.48 -0.35
C HIS A 200 -6.56 4.59 0.95
N GLY A 201 -5.90 5.73 1.18
CA GLY A 201 -5.16 6.04 2.41
C GLY A 201 -6.13 6.09 3.58
N GLY A 202 -6.89 7.17 3.70
CA GLY A 202 -7.82 7.30 4.82
C GLY A 202 -7.96 8.73 5.30
N ALA A 203 -7.91 8.92 6.62
CA ALA A 203 -8.16 10.22 7.26
C ALA A 203 -6.93 10.87 7.88
N ASP A 204 -5.80 10.17 7.90
CA ASP A 204 -4.56 10.56 8.55
C ASP A 204 -3.42 10.56 7.50
N ALA A 205 -2.17 10.81 7.90
CA ALA A 205 -1.09 11.00 6.95
C ALA A 205 -0.51 9.67 6.48
N ASP A 206 -0.84 9.28 5.26
CA ASP A 206 -0.61 7.94 4.73
C ASP A 206 0.54 7.89 3.72
N THR A 207 1.04 6.69 3.48
CA THR A 207 2.07 6.43 2.46
C THR A 207 1.64 5.28 1.56
N ALA A 208 1.34 5.57 0.30
CA ALA A 208 0.82 4.60 -0.66
C ALA A 208 1.71 4.47 -1.91
N PHE A 209 1.87 3.23 -2.38
CA PHE A 209 2.62 2.89 -3.59
C PHE A 209 1.73 2.00 -4.46
N GLY A 210 1.43 2.42 -5.69
CA GLY A 210 0.71 1.61 -6.68
C GLY A 210 1.52 0.36 -7.03
N GLY A 211 2.58 0.53 -7.82
CA GLY A 211 3.51 -0.56 -8.12
C GLY A 211 3.63 -0.80 -9.62
N ILE A 212 3.18 -1.94 -10.09
CA ILE A 212 3.22 -2.41 -11.47
C ILE A 212 1.80 -2.44 -12.01
N GLY A 213 1.43 -1.43 -12.78
CA GLY A 213 0.08 -1.49 -13.28
C GLY A 213 -0.34 -0.24 -13.97
N ALA A 214 -1.56 0.14 -13.69
CA ALA A 214 -2.14 1.40 -14.09
C ALA A 214 -3.07 1.74 -12.95
N ASP A 215 -2.48 2.33 -11.93
CA ASP A 215 -2.99 2.28 -10.57
C ASP A 215 -3.86 3.50 -10.30
N GLU A 216 -4.77 3.37 -9.35
CA GLU A 216 -5.61 4.44 -8.86
C GLU A 216 -5.38 4.63 -7.36
N VAL A 217 -4.60 5.66 -7.00
CA VAL A 217 -4.17 5.93 -5.63
C VAL A 217 -4.85 7.18 -5.10
N HIS A 218 -5.56 7.06 -3.99
CA HIS A 218 -6.24 8.16 -3.28
C HIS A 218 -5.61 8.30 -1.89
N GLY A 219 -5.13 9.50 -1.55
CA GLY A 219 -4.74 9.87 -0.18
C GLY A 219 -5.94 10.10 0.73
N ASP A 220 -7.05 10.56 0.15
CA ASP A 220 -8.30 10.92 0.83
C ASP A 220 -8.14 12.18 1.72
N ALA A 221 -7.91 12.06 3.02
CA ALA A 221 -7.63 13.22 3.86
C ALA A 221 -6.38 12.95 4.68
N GLY A 222 -5.46 13.89 4.74
CA GLY A 222 -4.14 13.59 5.29
C GLY A 222 -3.09 14.48 4.63
N ASP A 223 -1.88 14.50 5.18
CA ASP A 223 -0.73 15.04 4.45
C ASP A 223 0.03 13.83 3.88
N ASP A 224 -0.31 13.42 2.66
CA ASP A 224 -0.01 12.07 2.17
C ASP A 224 1.26 11.98 1.31
N HIS A 225 1.81 10.78 1.19
CA HIS A 225 2.91 10.47 0.28
C HIS A 225 2.52 9.36 -0.69
N LEU A 226 2.32 9.71 -1.96
CA LEU A 226 1.72 8.84 -2.97
C LEU A 226 2.67 8.64 -4.16
N GLU A 227 2.89 7.38 -4.54
CA GLU A 227 3.72 6.97 -5.68
C GLU A 227 2.89 6.05 -6.60
N GLY A 228 2.81 6.34 -7.91
CA GLY A 228 2.11 5.48 -8.88
C GLY A 228 2.96 4.27 -9.26
N GLY A 229 4.21 4.50 -9.67
CA GLY A 229 5.19 3.44 -9.91
C GLY A 229 5.44 3.21 -11.40
N ASN A 230 5.18 2.00 -11.90
CA ASN A 230 5.17 1.71 -13.32
C ASN A 230 3.73 1.77 -13.78
N GLY A 231 3.45 2.61 -14.76
CA GLY A 231 2.11 2.58 -15.29
C GLY A 231 1.71 3.88 -15.93
N ALA A 232 0.44 3.94 -16.27
CA ALA A 232 -0.23 5.20 -16.55
C ALA A 232 -1.22 5.40 -15.41
N ASP A 233 -0.75 6.02 -14.35
CA ASP A 233 -1.38 5.99 -13.04
C ASP A 233 -2.27 7.21 -12.83
N ARG A 234 -3.18 7.10 -11.87
CA ARG A 234 -4.10 8.15 -11.46
C ARG A 234 -3.95 8.37 -9.97
N ILE A 235 -3.39 9.52 -9.60
CA ILE A 235 -3.08 9.83 -8.20
C ILE A 235 -3.90 11.04 -7.76
N PHE A 236 -4.55 10.93 -6.60
CA PHE A 236 -5.40 11.94 -5.98
C PHE A 236 -4.91 12.18 -4.55
N GLY A 237 -4.34 13.35 -4.25
CA GLY A 237 -4.03 13.74 -2.88
C GLY A 237 -5.29 14.06 -2.07
N GLU A 238 -6.24 14.72 -2.73
CA GLU A 238 -7.53 15.14 -2.18
C GLU A 238 -7.44 16.22 -1.10
N ALA A 239 -7.23 15.93 0.18
CA ALA A 239 -7.29 16.95 1.22
C ALA A 239 -6.09 16.93 2.17
N GLY A 240 -5.18 17.88 2.01
CA GLY A 240 -4.09 18.21 2.93
C GLY A 240 -2.86 18.71 2.17
N GLU A 241 -1.67 18.63 2.77
CA GLU A 241 -0.42 18.98 2.08
C GLU A 241 0.25 17.71 1.52
N ASP A 242 0.03 17.40 0.24
CA ASP A 242 0.37 16.10 -0.31
C ASP A 242 1.67 16.08 -1.14
N GLU A 243 2.37 14.93 -1.13
CA GLU A 243 3.54 14.64 -1.98
C GLU A 243 3.20 13.53 -2.98
N LEU A 244 3.04 13.89 -4.26
CA LEU A 244 2.64 12.98 -5.34
C LEU A 244 3.76 12.78 -6.35
N ALA A 245 4.10 11.53 -6.67
CA ALA A 245 4.97 11.14 -7.77
C ALA A 245 4.24 10.14 -8.69
N GLY A 246 4.14 10.42 -9.99
CA GLY A 246 3.49 9.50 -10.93
C GLY A 246 4.32 8.23 -11.09
N GLY A 247 5.61 8.40 -11.39
CA GLY A 247 6.56 7.31 -11.34
C GLY A 247 7.18 7.05 -9.96
N GLY A 248 8.12 6.10 -9.92
CA GLY A 248 8.70 5.64 -8.67
C GLY A 248 10.00 6.27 -8.16
N SER A 249 10.41 5.91 -6.94
CA SER A 249 11.70 6.30 -6.33
C SER A 249 12.91 5.51 -6.85
N GLY A 250 12.69 4.59 -7.80
CA GLY A 250 13.68 3.80 -8.53
C GLY A 250 13.78 4.17 -10.02
N PRO A 251 14.76 3.63 -10.79
CA PRO A 251 14.85 3.84 -12.23
C PRO A 251 13.89 2.91 -12.98
N HIS A 252 12.60 3.02 -12.69
CA HIS A 252 11.57 2.15 -13.25
C HIS A 252 11.01 2.74 -14.56
N PRO A 253 10.53 1.90 -15.51
CA PRO A 253 9.85 2.39 -16.70
C PRO A 253 8.54 3.12 -16.38
N ASP A 254 8.55 4.43 -16.54
CA ASP A 254 7.35 5.28 -16.45
C ASP A 254 6.53 5.29 -17.73
N ALA A 255 5.20 5.31 -17.61
CA ALA A 255 4.33 5.82 -18.67
C ALA A 255 3.87 7.25 -18.31
N GLY A 256 2.72 7.69 -18.82
CA GLY A 256 2.27 9.07 -18.58
C GLY A 256 1.10 9.08 -17.61
N ASP A 257 1.20 9.92 -16.59
CA ASP A 257 0.33 9.85 -15.42
C ASP A 257 -0.66 11.00 -15.34
N THR A 258 -1.68 10.83 -14.49
CA THR A 258 -2.65 11.88 -14.17
C THR A 258 -2.67 12.13 -12.67
N LEU A 259 -2.21 13.31 -12.24
CA LEU A 259 -2.05 13.66 -10.84
C LEU A 259 -2.92 14.85 -10.46
N PHE A 260 -3.59 14.75 -9.33
CA PHE A 260 -4.43 15.79 -8.76
C PHE A 260 -4.01 16.03 -7.31
N GLY A 261 -3.52 17.22 -6.99
CA GLY A 261 -3.16 17.61 -5.63
C GLY A 261 -4.42 17.68 -4.76
N GLY A 262 -5.23 18.72 -4.93
CA GLY A 262 -6.54 18.81 -4.28
C GLY A 262 -6.69 20.08 -3.46
N ASP A 263 -7.13 19.95 -2.22
CA ASP A 263 -7.23 21.03 -1.24
C ASP A 263 -5.98 21.05 -0.36
N GLY A 264 -5.21 22.13 -0.40
CA GLY A 264 -3.98 22.33 0.36
C GLY A 264 -2.77 22.51 -0.56
N PRO A 265 -1.61 22.95 -0.02
CA PRO A 265 -0.40 23.11 -0.81
C PRO A 265 0.30 21.78 -1.12
N ASP A 266 0.41 21.44 -2.41
CA ASP A 266 0.90 20.13 -2.84
C ASP A 266 2.24 20.19 -3.56
N VAL A 267 2.92 19.04 -3.60
CA VAL A 267 4.13 18.82 -4.40
C VAL A 267 3.90 17.67 -5.35
N ILE A 268 3.95 17.96 -6.65
CA ILE A 268 3.61 17.00 -7.69
C ILE A 268 4.81 16.82 -8.61
N ALA A 269 5.26 15.59 -8.79
CA ALA A 269 6.23 15.17 -9.77
C ALA A 269 5.54 14.23 -10.76
N GLY A 270 5.58 14.55 -12.06
CA GLY A 270 4.98 13.72 -13.11
C GLY A 270 5.65 12.34 -13.17
N ASP A 271 6.93 12.33 -13.52
CA ASP A 271 7.74 11.10 -13.55
C ASP A 271 8.34 10.65 -12.18
N ASN A 272 9.12 9.57 -12.24
CA ASN A 272 10.05 9.07 -11.22
C ASN A 272 10.82 10.18 -10.47
N ALA A 273 10.53 10.34 -9.19
CA ALA A 273 11.19 11.30 -8.32
C ALA A 273 11.37 10.74 -6.91
N VAL A 274 12.40 11.25 -6.22
CA VAL A 274 12.43 11.16 -4.75
C VAL A 274 11.88 12.47 -4.20
N LEU A 275 10.72 12.39 -3.56
CA LEU A 275 10.13 13.48 -2.78
C LEU A 275 10.60 13.36 -1.33
N SER A 276 10.78 14.50 -0.68
CA SER A 276 11.11 14.52 0.75
C SER A 276 10.70 15.83 1.40
N THR A 277 9.98 15.69 2.50
CA THR A 277 9.70 16.72 3.52
C THR A 277 10.92 17.15 4.34
N SER A 278 12.07 16.46 4.19
CA SER A 278 13.29 16.69 4.98
C SER A 278 14.46 17.23 4.14
N GLY A 279 14.93 18.45 4.44
CA GLY A 279 16.13 19.01 3.79
C GLY A 279 16.08 20.51 3.52
N THR A 280 17.04 21.00 2.72
CA THR A 280 17.01 22.37 2.19
C THR A 280 16.21 22.33 0.90
N ALA A 281 15.00 22.90 0.91
CA ALA A 281 14.08 22.98 -0.22
C ALA A 281 14.77 23.40 -1.53
N THR A 282 14.31 22.86 -2.65
CA THR A 282 14.51 23.46 -3.97
C THR A 282 13.96 24.89 -3.87
N PRO A 283 14.76 25.96 -4.08
CA PRO A 283 14.28 27.31 -3.88
C PRO A 283 13.26 27.68 -4.97
N VAL A 284 11.99 27.45 -4.69
CA VAL A 284 10.87 27.93 -5.48
C VAL A 284 10.53 29.33 -4.98
N ALA A 285 10.45 30.29 -5.90
CA ALA A 285 10.77 31.69 -5.61
C ALA A 285 9.56 32.61 -5.45
N VAL A 286 8.50 32.24 -4.74
CA VAL A 286 7.40 33.20 -4.50
C VAL A 286 7.85 34.31 -3.53
N ARG A 287 8.05 35.52 -4.06
CA ARG A 287 8.27 36.70 -3.21
C ARG A 287 6.96 37.15 -2.55
N PRO A 288 6.96 37.50 -1.26
CA PRO A 288 7.59 36.84 -0.14
C PRO A 288 6.55 35.99 0.61
N GLY A 289 6.46 34.72 0.24
CA GLY A 289 5.67 33.68 0.92
C GLY A 289 6.29 32.34 0.51
N ARG A 290 7.21 31.84 1.32
CA ARG A 290 8.14 30.77 0.95
C ARG A 290 7.46 29.41 1.17
N LEU A 291 7.27 28.60 0.13
CA LEU A 291 7.20 27.14 0.27
C LEU A 291 8.60 26.65 0.63
N HIS A 292 8.72 26.05 1.81
CA HIS A 292 10.00 26.02 2.51
C HIS A 292 10.50 24.64 2.90
N THR A 293 9.83 23.59 2.45
CA THR A 293 9.95 22.26 3.06
C THR A 293 10.27 21.14 2.09
N HIS A 294 9.92 21.25 0.80
CA HIS A 294 9.96 20.08 -0.09
C HIS A 294 11.14 20.07 -1.08
N ARG A 295 11.69 18.87 -1.28
CA ARG A 295 12.82 18.58 -2.17
C ARG A 295 12.39 17.55 -3.20
N VAL A 296 12.52 17.89 -4.47
CA VAL A 296 12.31 16.97 -5.60
C VAL A 296 13.67 16.60 -6.21
N GLU A 297 13.99 15.31 -6.24
CA GLU A 297 15.09 14.78 -7.04
C GLU A 297 14.56 13.96 -8.22
N PRO A 298 14.53 14.55 -9.43
CA PRO A 298 14.23 13.80 -10.64
C PRO A 298 15.22 12.65 -10.83
N LEU A 299 14.70 11.45 -11.08
CA LEU A 299 15.50 10.29 -11.40
C LEU A 299 15.59 10.09 -12.92
N ALA A 300 16.70 9.50 -13.36
CA ALA A 300 16.86 9.17 -14.77
C ALA A 300 16.13 7.85 -15.05
N GLY A 301 14.94 7.92 -15.64
CA GLY A 301 14.07 6.78 -15.98
C GLY A 301 13.30 7.06 -17.26
N GLY A 302 12.26 6.28 -17.57
CA GLY A 302 11.28 6.69 -18.59
C GLY A 302 10.69 8.06 -18.21
N SER A 303 10.30 8.85 -19.20
CA SER A 303 9.58 10.10 -18.95
C SER A 303 8.31 10.06 -19.79
N GLY A 304 7.20 10.12 -19.10
CA GLY A 304 5.84 10.06 -19.58
C GLY A 304 5.42 11.28 -20.37
N ALA A 305 4.13 11.49 -20.42
CA ALA A 305 3.56 12.75 -20.86
C ALA A 305 2.41 13.00 -19.91
N ASP A 306 2.66 13.85 -18.92
CA ASP A 306 1.86 13.81 -17.70
C ASP A 306 0.80 14.89 -17.71
N VAL A 307 -0.25 14.66 -16.93
CA VAL A 307 -1.27 15.65 -16.64
C VAL A 307 -1.26 15.89 -15.14
N ALA A 308 -0.93 17.10 -14.71
CA ALA A 308 -0.94 17.46 -13.30
C ALA A 308 -1.81 18.70 -13.06
N ASP A 309 -2.61 18.65 -12.00
CA ASP A 309 -3.50 19.72 -11.56
C ASP A 309 -3.29 19.91 -10.05
N GLY A 310 -2.77 21.08 -9.64
CA GLY A 310 -2.45 21.40 -8.25
C GLY A 310 -3.71 21.53 -7.39
N GLY A 311 -4.63 22.39 -7.81
CA GLY A 311 -5.94 22.50 -7.17
C GLY A 311 -6.08 23.78 -6.36
N ALA A 312 -6.33 23.67 -5.07
CA ALA A 312 -6.53 24.80 -4.18
C ALA A 312 -5.40 24.85 -3.17
N GLY A 313 -4.38 25.65 -3.40
CA GLY A 313 -3.16 25.52 -2.64
C GLY A 313 -2.12 26.51 -3.10
N ASN A 314 -0.93 26.42 -2.55
CA ASN A 314 0.22 26.98 -3.26
C ASN A 314 1.04 25.78 -3.67
N ASP A 315 1.01 25.43 -4.95
CA ASP A 315 1.46 24.11 -5.38
C ASP A 315 2.82 24.18 -6.05
N ALA A 316 3.57 23.09 -6.00
CA ALA A 316 4.85 22.93 -6.69
C ALA A 316 4.78 21.74 -7.65
N ILE A 317 4.60 22.03 -8.94
CA ILE A 317 4.37 21.04 -9.98
C ILE A 317 5.59 20.92 -10.89
N PHE A 318 6.08 19.69 -11.07
CA PHE A 318 7.24 19.35 -11.89
C PHE A 318 6.83 18.31 -12.95
N GLY A 319 6.63 18.75 -14.19
CA GLY A 319 6.30 17.84 -15.30
C GLY A 319 7.47 16.98 -15.77
N GLN A 320 8.71 17.32 -15.38
CA GLN A 320 9.91 16.54 -15.71
C GLN A 320 10.09 16.35 -17.23
N GLY A 321 10.37 15.16 -17.73
CA GLY A 321 10.54 14.95 -19.16
C GLY A 321 9.20 14.60 -19.79
N GLY A 322 8.98 14.94 -21.06
CA GLY A 322 7.73 14.51 -21.69
C GLY A 322 7.10 15.57 -22.56
N ALA A 323 5.78 15.54 -22.64
CA ALA A 323 5.00 16.58 -23.28
C ALA A 323 3.81 16.86 -22.37
N ASP A 324 4.08 17.65 -21.34
CA ASP A 324 3.27 17.62 -20.13
C ASP A 324 2.19 18.69 -20.16
N ARG A 325 1.14 18.50 -19.36
CA ARG A 325 0.07 19.45 -19.17
C ARG A 325 -0.14 19.73 -17.69
N LEU A 326 0.30 20.90 -17.25
CA LEU A 326 0.33 21.29 -15.86
C LEU A 326 -0.61 22.48 -15.62
N ARG A 327 -1.39 22.44 -14.53
CA ARG A 327 -2.29 23.49 -14.07
C ARG A 327 -2.06 23.77 -12.59
N GLY A 328 -1.76 25.01 -12.22
CA GLY A 328 -1.71 25.46 -10.81
C GLY A 328 -3.10 25.60 -10.18
N GLN A 329 -4.08 26.08 -10.95
CA GLN A 329 -5.45 26.40 -10.51
C GLN A 329 -5.55 27.59 -9.54
N ALA A 330 -5.64 27.39 -8.23
CA ALA A 330 -5.99 28.45 -7.29
C ALA A 330 -4.95 28.59 -6.19
N GLY A 331 -4.30 29.75 -6.16
CA GLY A 331 -3.30 30.15 -5.17
C GLY A 331 -2.00 30.54 -5.87
N ASP A 332 -0.92 30.75 -5.11
CA ASP A 332 0.33 31.26 -5.68
C ASP A 332 1.27 30.09 -6.02
N ASP A 333 1.18 29.60 -7.27
CA ASP A 333 1.77 28.32 -7.67
C ASP A 333 3.15 28.43 -8.31
N TYR A 334 3.87 27.31 -8.32
CA TYR A 334 5.02 27.07 -9.19
C TYR A 334 4.77 25.87 -10.08
N ALA A 335 5.01 26.04 -11.38
CA ALA A 335 4.96 24.92 -12.31
C ALA A 335 6.13 24.96 -13.30
N GLU A 336 6.87 23.85 -13.38
CA GLU A 336 7.97 23.64 -14.33
C GLU A 336 7.69 22.47 -15.27
N GLY A 337 7.59 22.76 -16.57
CA GLY A 337 7.37 21.72 -17.60
C GLY A 337 8.61 20.93 -18.01
N GLY A 338 9.81 21.31 -17.56
CA GLY A 338 11.03 20.52 -17.84
C GLY A 338 11.38 20.37 -19.34
N PRO A 339 12.08 19.29 -19.77
CA PRO A 339 12.38 19.05 -21.18
C PRO A 339 11.18 18.48 -21.94
N GLY A 340 10.57 19.29 -22.82
CA GLY A 340 9.44 18.77 -23.59
C GLY A 340 8.77 19.79 -24.50
N VAL A 341 7.56 19.45 -24.95
CA VAL A 341 6.62 20.41 -25.53
C VAL A 341 5.45 20.53 -24.58
N ASP A 342 5.60 21.44 -23.64
CA ASP A 342 4.77 21.45 -22.43
C ASP A 342 3.70 22.53 -22.51
N TRP A 343 2.57 22.28 -21.88
CA TRP A 343 1.51 23.23 -21.64
C TRP A 343 1.42 23.48 -20.14
N VAL A 344 1.82 24.68 -19.71
CA VAL A 344 1.75 25.09 -18.30
C VAL A 344 0.83 26.29 -18.12
N GLU A 345 -0.13 26.20 -17.20
CA GLU A 345 -1.08 27.25 -16.80
C GLU A 345 -1.01 27.48 -15.29
N GLY A 346 -0.96 28.74 -14.82
CA GLY A 346 -1.07 29.07 -13.39
C GLY A 346 -2.49 29.43 -12.92
N ASP A 347 -3.37 29.84 -13.85
CA ASP A 347 -4.77 30.19 -13.58
C ASP A 347 -4.98 31.37 -12.58
N GLN A 348 -5.37 31.12 -11.33
CA GLN A 348 -5.75 32.14 -10.33
C GLN A 348 -4.67 32.33 -9.26
N GLY A 349 -3.90 33.41 -9.33
CA GLY A 349 -2.94 33.75 -8.28
C GLY A 349 -1.80 34.58 -8.81
N ASP A 350 -0.74 34.73 -8.02
CA ASP A 350 0.54 35.25 -8.45
C ASP A 350 1.53 34.09 -8.72
N ASP A 351 1.47 33.51 -9.93
CA ASP A 351 2.17 32.24 -10.25
C ASP A 351 3.57 32.42 -10.86
N ASP A 352 4.47 31.48 -10.55
CA ASP A 352 5.81 31.31 -11.13
C ASP A 352 5.84 30.15 -12.14
N ILE A 353 5.76 30.47 -13.44
CA ILE A 353 5.70 29.47 -14.52
C ILE A 353 7.03 29.33 -15.28
N VAL A 354 7.55 28.10 -15.37
CA VAL A 354 8.82 27.75 -16.01
C VAL A 354 8.61 26.75 -17.14
N GLY A 355 8.68 27.19 -18.39
CA GLY A 355 8.46 26.31 -19.56
C GLY A 355 9.68 25.51 -20.04
N GLY A 356 10.67 25.21 -19.20
CA GLY A 356 11.86 24.50 -19.65
C GLY A 356 12.87 24.22 -18.54
N SER A 357 13.58 23.08 -18.62
CA SER A 357 14.57 22.68 -17.60
C SER A 357 15.48 23.83 -17.15
N HIS A 358 15.48 24.13 -15.85
CA HIS A 358 16.46 25.01 -15.20
C HIS A 358 17.86 24.38 -15.28
N ALA A 359 18.47 24.41 -16.47
CA ALA A 359 19.92 24.26 -16.60
C ALA A 359 20.54 25.48 -15.90
N ALA A 360 20.86 25.33 -14.61
CA ALA A 360 21.64 26.29 -13.87
C ALA A 360 22.86 26.64 -14.73
N ARG A 361 22.84 27.82 -15.38
CA ARG A 361 23.93 28.24 -16.25
C ARG A 361 25.19 28.14 -15.40
N PRO A 362 26.22 27.37 -15.79
CA PRO A 362 27.46 27.39 -15.06
C PRO A 362 27.91 28.84 -15.03
N VAL A 363 27.99 29.40 -13.82
CA VAL A 363 28.49 30.75 -13.59
C VAL A 363 29.82 30.81 -14.33
N ARG A 364 29.87 31.55 -15.44
CA ARG A 364 31.14 31.90 -16.07
C ARG A 364 31.92 32.61 -14.98
N ARG A 365 32.85 31.90 -14.36
CA ARG A 365 33.95 32.53 -13.64
C ARG A 365 34.64 33.40 -14.67
N THR A 366 34.30 34.69 -14.67
CA THR A 366 35.12 35.71 -15.28
C THR A 366 36.48 35.55 -14.61
N ALA A 367 37.43 34.96 -15.35
CA ALA A 367 38.81 34.97 -14.95
C ALA A 367 39.18 36.45 -14.78
N ALA A 368 39.45 36.82 -13.54
CA ALA A 368 39.97 38.13 -13.21
C ALA A 368 41.24 38.35 -14.04
N ALA A 369 41.19 39.33 -14.92
CA ALA A 369 42.38 39.94 -15.44
C ALA A 369 43.12 40.60 -14.26
N THR A 370 44.36 40.22 -14.02
CA THR A 370 45.40 41.15 -13.55
C THR A 370 46.78 40.48 -13.55
N PRO A 371 47.88 41.26 -13.66
CA PRO A 371 47.98 42.66 -14.09
C PRO A 371 48.50 42.83 -15.52
#